data_AF-A0A7W5ANA8-F1
#
_entry.id   AF-A0A7W5ANA8-F1
#
_cell.length_a   1.000
_cell.length_b   1.000
_cell.length_c   1.000
_cell.angle_alpha   90.00
_cell.angle_beta   90.00
_cell.angle_gamma   90.00
#
_symmetry.space_group_name_H-M   'P 1'
#
loop_
_entity.id
_entity.type
_entity.pdbx_description
1 polymer ?
#
loop_
_entity_poly.entity_id
_entity_poly.type
_entity_poly.pdbx_seq_one_letter_code
_entity_poly.pdbx_strand_id
1 'polypeptide(L)'
;MRFTPRAEEVKRVVGILESGDYDTPEQMAKALLKDMADLMAMRDWVALSHRFSKGQLGLNWGPFASVIDATSTGEKLGGLGGEFSVVTLNSTGRLLGNVSSRKGAKDFCQHPDCGHAGWAHLMDGSARGRCGLEVCPCDKFRK
;
A
#
# COMPACT_ATOMS: atom_id res chain seq x y z
N MET A 1 5.67 -6.23 -14.71
CA MET A 1 4.76 -5.90 -13.59
C MET A 1 3.59 -5.11 -14.17
N ARG A 2 2.35 -5.60 -14.03
CA ARG A 2 1.16 -4.81 -14.38
C ARG A 2 0.74 -4.02 -13.13
N PHE A 3 0.64 -2.71 -13.25
CA PHE A 3 0.12 -1.84 -12.19
C PHE A 3 -1.25 -1.33 -12.62
N THR A 4 -2.28 -1.64 -11.85
CA THR A 4 -3.62 -1.07 -12.02
C THR A 4 -3.82 -0.03 -10.92
N PRO A 5 -3.79 1.27 -11.27
CA PRO A 5 -4.05 2.33 -10.31
C PRO A 5 -5.45 2.21 -9.72
N ARG A 6 -5.59 2.46 -8.42
CA ARG A 6 -6.89 2.58 -7.75
C ARG A 6 -7.41 4.01 -7.85
N ALA A 7 -8.72 4.20 -7.75
CA ALA A 7 -9.35 5.52 -7.92
C ALA A 7 -8.77 6.57 -6.95
N GLU A 8 -8.50 6.19 -5.70
CA GLU A 8 -7.89 7.07 -4.71
C GLU A 8 -6.44 7.45 -5.01
N GLU A 9 -5.68 6.55 -5.64
CA GLU A 9 -4.28 6.79 -6.03
C GLU A 9 -4.24 7.81 -7.17
N VAL A 10 -5.12 7.63 -8.15
CA VAL A 10 -5.30 8.59 -9.25
C VAL A 10 -5.72 9.95 -8.70
N LYS A 11 -6.72 10.00 -7.80
CA LYS A 11 -7.20 11.25 -7.20
C LYS A 11 -6.07 12.00 -6.46
N ARG A 12 -5.21 11.29 -5.73
CA ARG A 12 -4.09 11.91 -5.00
C ARG A 12 -3.06 12.51 -5.95
N VAL A 13 -2.70 11.80 -7.02
CA VAL A 13 -1.78 12.30 -8.05
C VAL A 13 -2.35 13.51 -8.78
N VAL A 14 -3.63 13.45 -9.19
CA VAL A 14 -4.32 14.59 -9.81
C VAL A 14 -4.33 15.79 -8.88
N GLY A 15 -4.56 15.59 -7.58
CA GLY A 15 -4.50 16.66 -6.58
C GLY A 15 -3.15 17.38 -6.55
N ILE A 16 -2.03 16.68 -6.73
CA ILE A 16 -0.70 17.30 -6.83
C ILE A 16 -0.59 18.12 -8.13
N LEU A 17 -1.02 17.54 -9.25
CA LEU A 17 -0.93 18.17 -10.57
C LEU A 17 -1.79 19.45 -10.67
N GLU A 18 -2.92 19.49 -9.97
CA GLU A 18 -3.87 20.61 -9.98
C GLU A 18 -3.69 21.59 -8.81
N SER A 19 -2.78 21.33 -7.88
CA SER A 19 -2.64 22.09 -6.62
C SER A 19 -2.27 23.57 -6.80
N GLY A 20 -1.43 23.89 -7.79
CA GLY A 20 -0.80 25.21 -7.90
C GLY A 20 0.24 25.50 -6.81
N ASP A 21 0.58 24.52 -5.96
CA ASP A 21 1.46 24.67 -4.80
C ASP A 21 2.98 24.69 -5.16
N TYR A 22 3.33 24.55 -6.43
CA TYR A 22 4.71 24.37 -6.88
C TYR A 22 5.13 25.44 -7.88
N ASP A 23 6.24 26.13 -7.57
CA ASP A 23 6.76 27.22 -8.40
C ASP A 23 7.45 26.73 -9.67
N THR A 24 7.99 25.51 -9.65
CA THR A 24 8.70 24.92 -10.80
C THR A 24 8.28 23.47 -11.09
N PRO A 25 8.39 23.02 -12.36
CA PRO A 25 8.12 21.64 -12.74
C PRO A 25 8.95 20.61 -11.95
N GLU A 26 10.20 20.94 -11.61
CA GLU A 26 11.08 20.05 -10.85
C GLU A 26 10.59 19.84 -9.41
N GLN A 27 10.01 20.88 -8.78
CA GLN A 27 9.41 20.75 -7.46
C GLN A 27 8.18 19.84 -7.49
N MET A 28 7.29 20.06 -8.46
CA MET A 28 6.11 19.21 -8.66
C MET A 28 6.49 17.75 -8.95
N ALA A 29 7.48 17.53 -9.82
CA ALA A 29 7.97 16.18 -10.13
C ALA A 29 8.51 15.47 -8.90
N LYS A 30 9.29 16.16 -8.04
CA LYS A 30 9.78 15.62 -6.78
C LYS A 30 8.63 15.27 -5.83
N ALA A 31 7.60 16.11 -5.75
CA ALA A 31 6.43 15.84 -4.92
C ALA A 31 5.66 14.60 -5.41
N LEU A 32 5.41 14.52 -6.73
CA LEU A 32 4.72 13.38 -7.35
C LEU A 32 5.49 12.08 -7.14
N LEU A 33 6.81 12.06 -7.32
CA LEU A 33 7.64 10.86 -7.10
C LEU A 33 7.60 10.40 -5.64
N LYS A 34 7.69 11.34 -4.69
CA LYS A 34 7.58 11.02 -3.26
C LYS A 34 6.20 10.44 -2.93
N ASP A 35 5.15 11.04 -3.45
CA ASP A 35 3.78 10.62 -3.20
C ASP A 35 3.47 9.24 -3.81
N MET A 36 3.97 8.99 -5.02
CA MET A 36 3.88 7.67 -5.66
C MET A 36 4.63 6.59 -4.88
N ALA A 37 5.85 6.88 -4.41
CA ALA A 37 6.61 5.96 -3.57
C ALA A 37 5.85 5.66 -2.27
N ASP A 38 5.24 6.68 -1.69
CA ASP A 38 4.41 6.60 -0.48
C ASP A 38 3.18 5.71 -0.70
N LEU A 39 2.45 5.90 -1.81
CA LEU A 39 1.32 5.05 -2.21
C LEU A 39 1.75 3.60 -2.42
N MET A 40 2.89 3.37 -3.08
CA MET A 40 3.41 2.02 -3.32
C MET A 40 3.81 1.33 -2.01
N ALA A 41 4.38 2.06 -1.05
CA ALA A 41 4.72 1.53 0.27
C ALA A 41 3.48 1.11 1.07
N MET A 42 2.32 1.71 0.80
CA MET A 42 1.03 1.41 1.45
C MET A 42 0.29 0.20 0.85
N ARG A 43 0.86 -0.45 -0.17
CA ARG A 43 0.27 -1.62 -0.80
C ARG A 43 0.95 -2.90 -0.32
N ASP A 44 0.14 -3.92 -0.15
CA ASP A 44 0.64 -5.28 -0.09
C ASP A 44 0.97 -5.71 -1.52
N TRP A 45 2.12 -6.36 -1.67
CA TRP A 45 2.62 -6.88 -2.93
C TRP A 45 2.80 -8.39 -2.82
N VAL A 46 3.16 -9.03 -3.92
CA VAL A 46 3.62 -10.41 -3.89
C VAL A 46 4.95 -10.55 -4.61
N ALA A 47 5.77 -11.49 -4.17
CA ALA A 47 6.95 -11.97 -4.88
C ALA A 47 6.67 -13.37 -5.42
N LEU A 48 7.22 -13.66 -6.59
CA LEU A 48 7.37 -15.02 -7.08
C LEU A 48 8.69 -15.55 -6.56
N SER A 49 8.66 -16.55 -5.71
CA SER A 49 9.83 -17.25 -5.20
C SER A 49 10.03 -18.55 -5.95
N HIS A 50 11.25 -18.82 -6.40
CA HIS A 50 11.63 -20.05 -7.07
C HIS A 50 12.77 -20.73 -6.35
N ARG A 51 12.71 -22.06 -6.31
CA ARG A 51 13.78 -22.91 -5.80
C ARG A 51 14.18 -23.91 -6.87
N PHE A 52 15.45 -23.92 -7.25
CA PHE A 52 16.00 -24.89 -8.20
C PHE A 52 15.95 -26.32 -7.66
N SER A 53 16.30 -26.50 -6.38
CA SER A 53 16.24 -27.78 -5.67
C SER A 53 16.16 -27.58 -4.15
N LYS A 54 15.84 -28.64 -3.40
CA LYS A 54 15.77 -28.58 -1.93
C LYS A 54 17.13 -28.22 -1.35
N GLY A 55 17.16 -27.16 -0.54
CA GLY A 55 18.37 -26.69 0.15
C GLY A 55 19.30 -25.80 -0.68
N GLN A 56 18.96 -25.51 -1.95
CA GLN A 56 19.71 -24.55 -2.76
C GLN A 56 19.12 -23.14 -2.66
N LEU A 57 19.97 -22.15 -2.97
CA LEU A 57 19.57 -20.76 -3.08
C LEU A 57 18.51 -20.61 -4.17
N GLY A 58 17.43 -19.91 -3.82
CA GLY A 58 16.35 -19.57 -4.73
C GLY A 58 16.50 -18.18 -5.33
N LEU A 59 15.69 -17.89 -6.35
CA LEU A 59 15.55 -16.55 -6.91
C LEU A 59 14.14 -16.04 -6.60
N ASN A 60 14.06 -14.75 -6.27
CA ASN A 60 12.79 -14.07 -6.07
C ASN A 60 12.64 -13.01 -7.15
N TRP A 61 11.47 -12.96 -7.79
CA TRP A 61 11.09 -11.89 -8.69
C TRP A 61 9.92 -11.10 -8.11
N GLY A 62 9.87 -9.82 -8.45
CA GLY A 62 8.80 -8.92 -8.02
C GLY A 62 9.33 -7.53 -7.67
N PRO A 63 8.49 -6.69 -7.05
CA PRO A 63 7.12 -7.01 -6.62
C PRO A 63 6.14 -7.20 -7.80
N PHE A 64 5.04 -7.92 -7.55
CA PHE A 64 3.87 -8.01 -8.42
C PHE A 64 2.64 -7.47 -7.69
N ALA A 65 1.71 -6.85 -8.43
CA ALA A 65 0.50 -6.26 -7.88
C ALA A 65 -0.57 -7.31 -7.49
N SER A 66 -0.45 -8.54 -7.99
CA SER A 66 -1.43 -9.60 -7.78
C SER A 66 -0.78 -10.98 -7.84
N VAL A 67 -1.41 -11.97 -7.20
CA VAL A 67 -1.03 -13.39 -7.29
C VAL A 67 -1.13 -13.90 -8.72
N ILE A 68 -2.11 -13.42 -9.49
CA ILE A 68 -2.34 -13.81 -10.88
C ILE A 68 -1.15 -13.40 -11.75
N ASP A 69 -0.68 -12.16 -11.63
CA ASP A 69 0.48 -11.68 -12.41
C ASP A 69 1.77 -12.45 -12.06
N ALA A 70 1.97 -12.75 -10.77
CA ALA A 70 3.12 -13.53 -10.30
C ALA A 70 3.06 -14.97 -10.84
N THR A 71 1.89 -15.61 -10.77
CA THR A 71 1.67 -16.98 -11.23
C THR A 71 1.84 -17.09 -12.74
N SER A 72 1.23 -16.19 -13.51
CA SER A 72 1.39 -16.16 -14.98
C SER A 72 2.85 -15.92 -15.39
N THR A 73 3.60 -15.14 -14.60
CA THR A 73 5.04 -14.99 -14.83
C THR A 73 5.78 -16.29 -14.54
N GLY A 74 5.46 -16.98 -13.45
CA GLY A 74 6.05 -18.28 -13.11
C GLY A 74 5.78 -19.37 -14.15
N GLU A 75 4.55 -19.45 -14.67
CA GLU A 75 4.18 -20.39 -15.75
C GLU A 75 5.02 -20.17 -17.02
N LYS A 76 5.24 -18.91 -17.39
CA LYS A 76 6.11 -18.55 -18.54
C LYS A 76 7.57 -18.90 -18.29
N LEU A 77 8.00 -18.87 -17.04
CA LEU A 77 9.34 -19.28 -16.61
C LEU A 77 9.46 -20.79 -16.35
N GLY A 78 8.37 -21.57 -16.50
CA GLY A 78 8.31 -22.99 -16.12
C GLY A 78 9.35 -23.89 -16.81
N GLY A 79 9.94 -23.45 -17.93
CA GLY A 79 11.07 -24.12 -18.58
C GLY A 79 12.38 -24.11 -17.78
N LEU A 80 12.46 -23.35 -16.67
CA LEU A 80 13.62 -23.30 -15.79
C LEU A 80 13.74 -24.50 -14.83
N GLY A 81 12.72 -25.36 -14.77
CA GLY A 81 12.63 -26.43 -13.76
C GLY A 81 12.47 -25.88 -12.33
N GLY A 82 12.54 -26.75 -11.32
CA GLY A 82 12.37 -26.36 -9.91
C GLY A 82 10.91 -26.12 -9.49
N GLU A 83 10.74 -25.47 -8.34
CA GLU A 83 9.43 -25.18 -7.73
C GLU A 83 9.20 -23.67 -7.60
N PHE A 84 8.06 -23.20 -8.09
CA PHE A 84 7.62 -21.82 -7.94
C PHE A 84 6.55 -21.70 -6.84
N SER A 85 6.62 -20.64 -6.05
CA SER A 85 5.64 -20.29 -5.03
C SER A 85 5.43 -18.79 -4.98
N VAL A 86 4.24 -18.35 -4.59
CA VAL A 86 3.93 -16.93 -4.41
C VAL A 86 4.00 -16.59 -2.94
N VAL A 87 4.72 -15.52 -2.60
CA VAL A 87 4.90 -15.05 -1.22
C VAL A 87 4.36 -13.63 -1.11
N THR A 88 3.52 -13.39 -0.10
CA THR A 88 3.02 -12.04 0.19
C THR A 88 4.11 -11.17 0.80
N LEU A 89 4.30 -9.98 0.24
CA LEU A 89 5.14 -8.93 0.78
C LEU A 89 4.23 -7.91 1.47
N ASN A 90 4.16 -7.98 2.80
CA ASN A 90 3.31 -7.09 3.59
C ASN A 90 3.79 -5.64 3.51
N SER A 91 2.84 -4.71 3.44
CA SER A 91 3.07 -3.27 3.35
C SER A 91 3.79 -2.72 4.58
N THR A 92 5.05 -2.33 4.41
CA THR A 92 5.81 -1.64 5.45
C THR A 92 5.21 -0.26 5.77
N GLY A 93 4.67 0.43 4.77
CA GLY A 93 3.97 1.71 4.95
C GLY A 93 2.75 1.58 5.86
N ARG A 94 1.92 0.55 5.66
CA ARG A 94 0.75 0.27 6.52
C ARG A 94 1.17 -0.12 7.92
N LEU A 95 2.19 -0.96 8.06
CA LEU A 95 2.73 -1.34 9.36
C LEU A 95 3.18 -0.11 10.16
N LEU A 96 4.00 0.75 9.55
CA LEU A 96 4.45 1.99 10.19
C LEU A 96 3.28 2.91 10.50
N GLY A 97 2.35 3.11 9.55
CA GLY A 97 1.16 3.94 9.78
C GLY A 97 0.25 3.43 10.90
N ASN A 98 0.16 2.12 11.10
CA ASN A 98 -0.58 1.53 12.22
C ASN A 98 0.07 1.85 13.57
N VAL A 99 1.41 1.94 13.62
CA VAL A 99 2.16 2.23 14.85
C VAL A 99 2.21 3.73 15.14
N SER A 100 2.37 4.57 14.13
CA SER A 100 2.63 6.01 14.30
C SER A 100 1.43 6.91 13.98
N SER A 101 0.28 6.34 13.62
CA SER A 101 -0.77 7.04 12.87
C SER A 101 -0.32 7.54 11.50
N ARG A 102 -1.29 7.71 10.60
CA ARG A 102 -1.06 8.21 9.24
C ARG A 102 -2.29 8.93 8.66
N LYS A 103 -2.20 10.26 8.59
CA LYS A 103 -3.21 11.12 7.97
C LYS A 103 -3.17 11.00 6.45
N GLY A 104 -4.32 11.18 5.79
CA GLY A 104 -4.41 11.19 4.32
C GLY A 104 -4.24 9.81 3.66
N ALA A 105 -4.00 8.75 4.44
CA ALA A 105 -3.89 7.40 3.92
C ALA A 105 -5.25 6.71 3.87
N LYS A 106 -5.45 5.89 2.83
CA LYS A 106 -6.61 5.01 2.74
C LYS A 106 -6.64 4.04 3.91
N ASP A 107 -7.85 3.78 4.42
CA ASP A 107 -8.13 2.93 5.58
C ASP A 107 -7.73 3.53 6.94
N PHE A 108 -7.22 4.76 6.97
CA PHE A 108 -6.96 5.55 8.17
C PHE A 108 -7.99 6.67 8.32
N CYS A 109 -8.19 7.11 9.56
CA CYS A 109 -9.16 8.16 9.88
C CYS A 109 -8.68 9.52 9.35
N GLN A 110 -9.55 10.24 8.63
CA GLN A 110 -9.28 11.57 8.09
C GLN A 110 -9.62 12.73 9.03
N HIS A 111 -9.86 12.45 10.32
CA HIS A 111 -10.07 13.53 11.30
C HIS A 111 -8.77 14.35 11.45
N PRO A 112 -8.82 15.70 11.47
CA PRO A 112 -7.62 16.56 11.54
C PRO A 112 -6.66 16.20 12.68
N ASP A 113 -7.20 15.82 13.83
CA ASP A 113 -6.43 15.42 15.02
C ASP A 113 -6.33 13.91 15.24
N CYS A 114 -6.71 13.09 14.24
CA CYS A 114 -6.53 11.64 14.27
C CYS A 114 -5.60 11.21 13.13
N GLY A 115 -5.54 9.92 12.91
CA GLY A 115 -4.79 9.25 11.87
C GLY A 115 -4.66 7.76 12.16
N HIS A 116 -5.47 7.22 13.09
CA HIS A 116 -5.46 5.82 13.42
C HIS A 116 -6.20 5.02 12.34
N ALA A 117 -5.77 3.78 12.17
CA ALA A 117 -6.40 2.87 11.23
C ALA A 117 -7.86 2.62 11.61
N GLY A 118 -8.71 2.35 10.61
CA GLY A 118 -10.14 2.14 10.84
C GLY A 118 -10.46 0.97 11.78
N TRP A 119 -9.56 -0.01 11.92
CA TRP A 119 -9.71 -1.10 12.89
C TRP A 119 -9.52 -0.65 14.35
N ALA A 120 -8.88 0.50 14.59
CA ALA A 120 -8.73 1.08 15.93
C ALA A 120 -9.99 1.84 16.38
N HIS A 121 -11.02 1.91 15.54
CA HIS A 121 -12.31 2.50 15.90
C HIS A 121 -13.28 1.44 16.41
N LEU A 122 -13.97 1.77 17.49
CA LEU A 122 -15.01 0.93 18.06
C LEU A 122 -16.19 0.82 17.08
N MET A 123 -16.89 -0.31 17.13
CA MET A 123 -18.10 -0.49 16.33
C MET A 123 -19.23 0.37 16.88
N ASP A 124 -19.97 1.02 15.98
CA ASP A 124 -21.20 1.78 16.25
C ASP A 124 -22.24 1.41 15.19
N GLY A 125 -23.05 0.40 15.52
CA GLY A 125 -23.95 -0.26 14.57
C GLY A 125 -23.20 -0.90 13.41
N SER A 126 -23.55 -0.52 12.17
CA SER A 126 -22.88 -0.96 10.93
C SER A 126 -21.69 -0.09 10.52
N ALA A 127 -21.36 0.94 11.32
CA ALA A 127 -20.28 1.88 11.06
C ALA A 127 -19.18 1.79 12.13
N ARG A 128 -18.09 2.51 11.89
CA ARG A 128 -17.01 2.72 12.87
C ARG A 128 -17.28 4.02 13.62
N GLY A 129 -17.45 3.92 14.93
CA GLY A 129 -17.67 5.02 15.87
C GLY A 129 -16.36 5.66 16.34
N ARG A 130 -16.29 6.00 17.62
CA ARG A 130 -15.13 6.66 18.25
C ARG A 130 -13.86 5.81 18.16
N CYS A 131 -12.70 6.46 18.21
CA CYS A 131 -11.44 5.73 18.36
C CYS A 131 -11.40 5.03 19.72
N GLY A 132 -10.83 3.82 19.76
CA GLY A 132 -10.63 3.07 21.00
C GLY A 132 -9.49 3.59 21.86
N LEU A 133 -8.64 4.48 21.33
CA LEU A 133 -7.57 5.12 22.09
C LEU A 133 -8.14 6.29 22.89
N GLU A 134 -8.03 6.21 24.22
CA GLU A 134 -8.64 7.17 25.16
C GLU A 134 -8.17 8.62 24.93
N VAL A 135 -6.93 8.80 24.48
CA VAL A 135 -6.34 10.11 24.20
C VAL A 135 -6.74 10.70 22.85
N CYS A 136 -7.45 9.94 22.00
CA CYS A 136 -7.82 10.39 20.67
C CYS A 136 -9.14 11.19 20.71
N PRO A 137 -9.18 12.43 20.17
CA PRO A 137 -10.37 13.27 20.25
C PRO A 137 -11.47 12.89 19.26
N CYS A 138 -11.28 11.87 18.41
CA CYS A 138 -12.24 11.61 17.34
C CYS A 138 -13.49 10.85 17.85
N ASP A 139 -14.63 11.45 17.56
CA ASP A 139 -15.96 10.94 17.87
C ASP A 139 -16.43 9.85 16.89
N LYS A 140 -15.96 9.91 15.64
CA LYS A 140 -16.35 8.99 14.58
C LYS A 140 -15.22 8.78 13.56
N PHE A 141 -15.19 7.60 12.95
CA PHE A 141 -14.30 7.34 11.82
C PHE A 141 -14.68 8.18 10.60
N ARG A 142 -13.71 8.92 10.06
CA ARG A 142 -13.86 9.71 8.83
C ARG A 142 -13.07 9.04 7.71
N LYS A 143 -13.74 8.76 6.59
CA LYS A 143 -13.14 8.10 5.42
C LYS A 143 -12.35 9.05 4.56
#